data_AF-A0AB39SJT6-F1
#
_entry.id   AF-A0AB39SJT6-F1
#
_cell.length_a   1.000
_cell.length_b   1.000
_cell.length_c   1.000
_cell.angle_alpha   90.00
_cell.angle_beta   90.00
_cell.angle_gamma   90.00
#
_symmetry.space_group_name_H-M   'P 1'
#
loop_
_entity.id
_entity.type
_entity.pdbx_description
1 polymer ?
#
loop_
_entity_poly.entity_id
_entity_poly.type
_entity_poly.pdbx_seq_one_letter_code
_entity_poly.pdbx_strand_id
1 'polypeptide(L)' 'MRPFPADLARAQQEWSATYQQLAEQPGRTELRRHLYRLSAQLFFHPYWRQRRPSAAEWWELRDLGRSDRDVS' A
#
# COMPACT_ATOMS: atom_id res chain seq x y z
N MET A 1 15.71 7.99 8.57
CA MET A 1 14.67 7.23 7.84
C MET A 1 15.21 6.91 6.46
N ARG A 2 15.22 5.65 6.04
CA ARG A 2 15.64 5.28 4.69
C ARG A 2 14.47 5.58 3.76
N PRO A 3 14.66 6.29 2.64
CA PRO A 3 13.56 6.54 1.72
C PRO A 3 13.09 5.19 1.14
N PHE A 4 11.81 4.89 1.30
CA PHE A 4 11.21 3.77 0.58
C PHE A 4 11.24 4.07 -0.93
N PRO A 5 11.31 3.05 -1.78
CA PRO A 5 11.15 3.22 -3.21
C PRO A 5 9.83 3.92 -3.55
N ALA A 6 9.85 4.87 -4.49
CA ALA A 6 8.68 5.68 -4.84
C ALA A 6 7.51 4.84 -5.40
N ASP A 7 7.84 3.76 -6.10
CA ASP A 7 6.91 2.72 -6.57
C ASP A 7 6.22 1.99 -5.41
N LEU A 8 6.96 1.66 -4.35
CA LEU A 8 6.40 1.03 -3.15
C LEU A 8 5.48 1.99 -2.38
N ALA A 9 5.90 3.25 -2.23
CA ALA A 9 5.09 4.28 -1.58
C ALA A 9 3.79 4.54 -2.35
N ARG A 10 3.87 4.66 -3.68
CA ARG A 10 2.70 4.85 -4.56
C ARG A 10 1.75 3.65 -4.52
N ALA A 11 2.26 2.43 -4.58
CA ALA A 11 1.43 1.22 -4.47
C ALA A 11 0.69 1.15 -3.12
N GLN A 12 1.32 1.62 -2.04
CA GLN A 12 0.70 1.68 -0.72
C GLN A 12 -0.39 2.76 -0.62
N GLN A 13 -0.16 3.94 -1.23
CA GLN A 13 -1.17 4.99 -1.33
C GLN A 13 -2.39 4.52 -2.12
N GLU A 14 -2.17 3.92 -3.30
CA GLU A 14 -3.24 3.34 -4.13
C GLU A 14 -3.99 2.23 -3.38
N TRP A 15 -3.29 1.43 -2.57
CA TRP A 15 -3.91 0.38 -1.75
C TRP A 15 -4.82 0.98 -0.68
N SER A 16 -4.36 2.01 0.02
CA SER A 16 -5.14 2.72 1.05
C SER A 16 -6.36 3.43 0.45
N ALA A 17 -6.21 4.07 -0.71
CA ALA A 17 -7.32 4.71 -1.43
C ALA A 17 -8.36 3.67 -1.90
N THR A 18 -7.91 2.58 -2.50
CA THR A 18 -8.76 1.47 -2.95
C THR A 18 -9.49 0.81 -1.78
N TYR A 19 -8.81 0.62 -0.65
CA TYR A 19 -9.40 0.05 0.55
C TYR A 19 -10.51 0.94 1.11
N GLN A 20 -10.30 2.26 1.17
CA GLN A 20 -11.35 3.18 1.62
C GLN A 20 -12.54 3.21 0.68
N GLN A 21 -12.33 3.25 -0.64
CA GLN A 21 -13.43 3.16 -1.61
C GLN A 21 -14.21 1.83 -1.47
N LEU A 22 -13.51 0.74 -1.17
CA LEU A 22 -14.13 -0.56 -0.92
C LEU A 22 -14.91 -0.58 0.41
N ALA A 23 -14.41 0.09 1.45
CA ALA A 23 -15.08 0.20 2.74
C ALA A 23 -16.36 1.06 2.65
N GLU A 24 -16.34 2.11 1.83
CA GLU A 24 -17.52 2.95 1.57
C GLU A 24 -18.54 2.27 0.65
N GLN A 25 -18.08 1.46 -0.31
CA GLN A 25 -18.95 0.78 -1.29
C GLN A 25 -18.63 -0.72 -1.40
N PRO A 26 -19.08 -1.53 -0.41
CA PRO A 26 -18.90 -2.96 -0.42
C PRO A 26 -19.78 -3.59 -1.52
N GLY A 27 -19.18 -3.86 -2.68
CA GLY A 27 -19.90 -4.46 -3.82
C GLY A 27 -19.15 -4.40 -5.15
N ARG A 28 -18.09 -3.58 -5.23
CA ARG A 28 -17.28 -3.48 -6.45
C ARG A 28 -16.24 -4.60 -6.52
N THR A 29 -16.57 -5.68 -7.22
CA THR A 29 -15.65 -6.81 -7.50
C THR A 29 -14.33 -6.33 -8.11
N GLU A 30 -14.37 -5.30 -8.95
CA GLU A 30 -13.19 -4.68 -9.54
C GLU A 30 -12.26 -4.05 -8.50
N LEU A 31 -12.78 -3.32 -7.51
CA LEU A 31 -11.97 -2.76 -6.42
C LEU A 31 -11.33 -3.86 -5.57
N ARG A 32 -12.07 -4.95 -5.31
CA ARG A 32 -11.52 -6.09 -4.57
C ARG A 32 -10.40 -6.78 -5.35
N ARG A 33 -10.55 -6.99 -6.65
CA ARG A 33 -9.48 -7.52 -7.53
C ARG A 33 -8.27 -6.58 -7.58
N HIS A 34 -8.52 -5.28 -7.65
CA HIS A 34 -7.49 -4.25 -7.65
C HIS A 34 -6.69 -4.28 -6.33
N LEU A 35 -7.38 -4.38 -5.19
CA LEU A 35 -6.76 -4.49 -3.87
C LEU A 35 -5.85 -5.73 -3.75
N TYR A 36 -6.28 -6.89 -4.27
CA TYR A 36 -5.45 -8.09 -4.28
C TYR A 36 -4.20 -7.95 -5.15
N ARG A 37 -4.31 -7.29 -6.32
CA ARG A 37 -3.15 -7.01 -7.18
C ARG A 37 -2.16 -6.08 -6.49
N LEU A 38 -2.63 -5.03 -5.83
CA LEU A 38 -1.77 -4.13 -5.07
C LEU A 38 -1.13 -4.84 -3.87
N SER A 39 -1.88 -5.69 -3.17
CA SER A 39 -1.34 -6.51 -2.07
C SER A 39 -0.23 -7.44 -2.55
N ALA A 40 -0.41 -8.09 -3.70
CA ALA A 40 0.63 -8.91 -4.32
C ALA A 40 1.87 -8.09 -4.72
N GLN A 41 1.68 -6.92 -5.34
CA GLN A 41 2.79 -6.03 -5.71
C GLN A 41 3.60 -5.57 -4.48
N LEU A 42 2.91 -5.19 -3.40
CA LEU A 42 3.53 -4.80 -2.13
C LEU A 42 4.26 -5.98 -1.49
N PHE A 43 3.67 -7.18 -1.46
CA PHE A 43 4.27 -8.34 -0.79
C PHE A 43 5.46 -8.95 -1.57
N PHE A 44 5.36 -9.00 -2.90
CA PHE A 44 6.40 -9.55 -3.77
C PHE A 44 7.42 -8.49 -4.24
N HIS A 45 7.37 -7.28 -3.69
CA HIS A 45 8.24 -6.19 -4.10
C HIS A 45 9.73 -6.56 -3.96
N PRO A 46 10.59 -6.25 -4.94
CA PRO A 46 12.02 -6.55 -4.88
C PRO A 46 12.73 -5.91 -3.68
N TYR A 47 12.17 -4.82 -3.14
CA TYR A 47 12.62 -4.21 -1.88
C TYR A 47 12.63 -5.22 -0.72
N TRP A 48 11.57 -6.03 -0.59
CA TRP A 48 11.46 -7.08 0.42
C TRP A 48 12.22 -8.36 0.09
N ARG A 49 12.62 -8.55 -1.18
CA ARG A 49 13.45 -9.69 -1.58
C ARG A 49 14.88 -9.55 -1.07
N GLN A 50 15.38 -8.32 -0.93
CA GLN A 50 16.71 -8.06 -0.39
C GLN A 50 16.74 -8.17 1.14
N ARG A 51 15.61 -7.92 1.81
CA ARG A 51 15.48 -8.06 3.26
C ARG A 51 14.05 -8.41 3.64
N ARG A 52 13.88 -9.43 4.49
CA ARG A 52 12.56 -9.73 5.07
C ARG A 52 12.04 -8.47 5.79
N PRO A 53 10.84 -7.99 5.46
CA PRO A 53 10.25 -6.86 6.15
C PRO A 53 10.16 -7.14 7.65
N SER A 54 10.62 -6.21 8.46
CA SER A 54 10.23 -6.16 9.87
C SER A 54 8.79 -5.65 10.01
N ALA A 55 8.13 -5.97 11.13
CA ALA A 55 6.81 -5.44 11.44
C ALA A 55 6.81 -3.90 11.49
N ALA A 56 7.92 -3.28 11.93
CA ALA A 56 8.08 -1.83 11.97
C ALA A 56 8.10 -1.21 10.56
N GLU A 57 8.84 -1.79 9.61
CA GLU A 57 8.89 -1.30 8.23
C GLU A 57 7.52 -1.42 7.53
N TRP A 58 6.76 -2.47 7.83
CA TRP A 58 5.36 -2.58 7.36
C TRP A 58 4.48 -1.47 7.92
N TRP A 59 4.66 -1.12 9.20
CA TRP A 59 3.91 -0.04 9.84
C TRP A 59 4.30 1.34 9.28
N GLU A 60 5.59 1.62 9.09
CA GLU A 60 6.08 2.86 8.47
C GLU A 60 5.55 3.03 7.04
N LEU A 61 5.54 1.95 6.25
CA LEU A 61 4.97 1.97 4.90
C LEU A 61 3.47 2.32 4.94
N ARG A 62 2.70 1.69 5.83
CA ARG A 62 1.27 1.99 6.01
C ARG A 62 1.01 3.43 6.45
N ASP A 63 1.89 4.01 7.26
CA ASP A 63 1.78 5.38 7.74
C ASP A 63 2.04 6.41 6.62
N LEU A 64 2.97 6.12 5.70
CA LEU A 64 3.20 6.93 4.49
C LEU A 64 1.97 6.99 3.59
N GLY A 65 1.26 5.86 3.43
CA GLY A 65 0.02 5.83 2.67
C GLY A 65 -1.15 6.59 3.32
N ARG A 66 -1.03 6.97 4.59
CA ARG A 66 -2.02 7.78 5.32
C ARG A 66 -1.66 9.27 5.32
N SER A 67 -0.38 9.59 5.46
CA SER A 67 0.11 10.97 5.60
C SER A 67 0.02 11.80 4.32
N ASP A 68 0.07 11.17 3.14
CA ASP A 68 -0.08 11.87 1.85
C ASP A 68 -1.53 12.37 1.59
N ARG A 69 -2.49 11.89 2.38
CA ARG A 69 -3.90 12.29 2.26
C ARG A 69 -4.22 13.64 2.88
N ASP A 70 -3.30 14.19 3.67
CA ASP A 70 -3.43 15.47 4.38
C ASP A 70 -2.84 16.66 3.58
N VAL A 71 -2.36 16.44 2.35
CA VAL A 71 -1.90 17.51 1.47
C VAL A 71 -2.83 17.60 0.26
N SER A 72 -3.90 18.37 0.39
CA SER A 72 -4.69 18.93 -0.73
C SER A 72 -5.01 20.38 -0.44
#